data_AF-L1JLT7-F1
#
_entry.id   AF-L1JLT7-F1
#
_cell.length_a   1.000
_cell.length_b   1.000
_cell.length_c   1.000
_cell.angle_alpha   90.00
_cell.angle_beta   90.00
_cell.angle_gamma   90.00
#
_symmetry.space_group_name_H-M   'P 1'
#
loop_
_entity.id
_entity.type
_entity.pdbx_description
1 polymer ?
#
loop_
_entity_poly.entity_id
_entity_poly.type
_entity_poly.pdbx_seq_one_letter_code
_entity_poly.pdbx_strand_id
1 'polypeptide(L)'
;MLAYLHESFLTGWVLTSCCQSDGEAKVHDKEVGRACSRHVNAVWNALSAGGSSAFTEMSKRCDLAIQTLFRPEDPVLDHYIRKTHEDLKHGIRDAQVMIDRSLISCWIAKKFPDLYNRIPNDARLLHPSITYHHSTLPDIGRFISQSLIQKDWKSNLILNVICNSIPCLKRNRVAFLAEELFVDPSTPVLVNIMHGLLLGLYPNTAKRPSFEQRVRCASELRSMMTRPLQEQARFIYSNLNLLKLSIMEYVWYACNTFIVSEKEIICSVQGMQTFFDICPNVADAFRQETLQSGDWTWDRLDEVATVCVDRCVRTCKFRSGRHAPSKEVVVKWRRITDDMDHLFDAAKSMNPVNINGLLWKIYHRDNPNITVEEFNIIDHLHSRCKVYPLPCNLTAMQCSAILKRYSSDHFQMENMMKVHICMKCCNKLNGFTVSSKLRLCMQTNQLRCASCGLHNSIISVNMLGKILVIQGASYILCPCCGTFKRWNHTGNEFTKPCEFANHYSNPRIGTSLSSILKMSSSDHGGYYNDIKNRKSSKSSYFKFEASDTNSTLIKNGRACCKECIRCGKTSNLERVVVLNAKYGVHIQLYLCMKHMLPRYIMKFVIDIKDLARACVNYDRSRESRRRCGKKRRIMTTG
;
A
#
# COMPACT_ATOMS: atom_id res chain seq x y z
N MET A 1 -42.32 16.17 -11.00
CA MET A 1 -40.92 15.80 -10.67
C MET A 1 -40.10 15.44 -11.91
N LEU A 2 -40.58 14.56 -12.81
CA LEU A 2 -39.94 14.31 -14.13
C LEU A 2 -39.99 15.52 -15.10
N ALA A 3 -41.02 16.36 -15.02
CA ALA A 3 -41.09 17.60 -15.80
C ALA A 3 -40.09 18.70 -15.34
N TYR A 4 -39.68 18.68 -14.06
CA TYR A 4 -38.77 19.68 -13.48
C TYR A 4 -37.29 19.39 -13.81
N LEU A 5 -36.95 18.14 -14.13
CA LEU A 5 -35.61 17.74 -14.59
C LEU A 5 -35.37 18.05 -16.08
N HIS A 6 -36.43 18.23 -16.86
CA HIS A 6 -36.34 18.46 -18.31
C HIS A 6 -36.18 19.95 -18.66
N GLU A 7 -36.75 20.86 -17.87
CA GLU A 7 -36.58 22.31 -18.05
C GLU A 7 -35.15 22.79 -17.74
N SER A 8 -34.48 22.22 -16.73
CA SER A 8 -33.11 22.61 -16.36
C SER A 8 -32.05 22.21 -17.39
N PHE A 9 -32.33 21.18 -18.21
CA PHE A 9 -31.40 20.68 -19.22
C PHE A 9 -31.42 21.51 -20.52
N LEU A 10 -32.59 22.03 -20.89
CA LEU A 10 -32.76 22.84 -22.11
C LEU A 10 -32.42 24.32 -21.89
N THR A 11 -32.75 24.89 -20.73
CA THR A 11 -32.39 26.29 -20.41
C THR A 11 -30.90 26.48 -20.22
N GLY A 12 -30.17 25.47 -19.70
CA GLY A 12 -28.72 25.52 -19.53
C GLY A 12 -27.94 25.49 -20.84
N TRP A 13 -28.43 24.76 -21.86
CA TRP A 13 -27.76 24.60 -23.15
C TRP A 13 -27.97 25.82 -24.08
N VAL A 14 -29.14 26.45 -24.03
CA VAL A 14 -29.46 27.62 -24.88
C VAL A 14 -28.77 28.90 -24.38
N LEU A 15 -28.45 29.00 -23.09
CA LEU A 15 -27.79 30.19 -22.53
C LEU A 15 -26.25 30.16 -22.65
N THR A 16 -25.62 29.00 -22.81
CA THR A 16 -24.15 28.90 -22.91
C THR A 16 -23.59 29.07 -24.33
N SER A 17 -24.43 29.03 -25.38
CA SER A 17 -23.97 29.26 -26.76
C SER A 17 -24.05 30.72 -27.22
N CYS A 18 -24.51 31.66 -26.39
CA CYS A 18 -24.74 33.07 -26.78
C CYS A 18 -23.82 34.11 -26.13
N CYS A 19 -22.83 33.71 -25.33
CA CYS A 19 -21.91 34.66 -24.70
C CYS A 19 -20.46 34.16 -24.77
N GLN A 20 -19.81 34.35 -25.92
CA GLN A 20 -18.36 34.44 -26.04
C GLN A 20 -17.96 34.96 -27.43
N SER A 21 -17.91 36.28 -27.59
CA SER A 21 -17.01 36.95 -28.54
C SER A 21 -16.99 38.45 -28.24
N ASP A 22 -15.92 38.93 -27.59
CA ASP A 22 -15.54 40.34 -27.60
C ASP A 22 -14.65 40.59 -28.83
N GLY A 23 -14.98 41.61 -29.63
CA GLY A 23 -14.10 42.16 -30.67
C GLY A 23 -14.79 42.57 -31.99
N GLU A 24 -15.45 43.73 -31.98
CA GLU A 24 -15.68 44.65 -33.11
C GLU A 24 -16.25 44.11 -34.46
N ALA A 25 -17.58 44.19 -34.63
CA ALA A 25 -18.22 44.73 -35.85
C ALA A 25 -19.75 44.89 -35.63
N LYS A 26 -20.20 46.13 -35.40
CA LYS A 26 -21.62 46.49 -35.43
C LYS A 26 -22.15 46.27 -36.86
N VAL A 27 -23.12 45.36 -37.02
CA VAL A 27 -24.30 45.39 -37.93
C VAL A 27 -24.88 43.98 -38.20
N HIS A 28 -24.20 42.87 -37.89
CA HIS A 28 -24.72 41.51 -38.20
C HIS A 28 -25.55 40.80 -37.10
N ASP A 29 -25.69 41.37 -35.89
CA ASP A 29 -26.39 40.70 -34.77
C ASP A 29 -27.91 40.53 -34.95
N LYS A 30 -28.54 41.29 -35.86
CA LYS A 30 -29.99 41.18 -36.08
C LYS A 30 -30.42 39.94 -36.87
N GLU A 31 -29.52 39.29 -37.61
CA GLU A 31 -29.86 38.12 -38.41
C GLU A 31 -29.68 36.80 -37.66
N VAL A 32 -28.64 36.70 -36.82
CA VAL A 32 -28.39 35.51 -35.98
C VAL A 32 -29.48 35.35 -34.91
N GLY A 33 -29.90 36.45 -34.27
CA GLY A 33 -31.03 36.45 -33.35
C GLY A 33 -32.36 36.06 -34.02
N ARG A 34 -32.57 36.47 -35.28
CA ARG A 34 -33.77 36.08 -36.06
C ARG A 34 -33.73 34.62 -36.54
N ALA A 35 -32.56 34.06 -36.77
CA ALA A 35 -32.41 32.65 -37.14
C ALA A 35 -32.69 31.73 -35.93
N CYS A 36 -32.17 32.09 -34.76
CA CYS A 36 -32.40 31.35 -33.52
C CYS A 36 -33.87 31.43 -33.07
N SER A 37 -34.48 32.62 -33.14
CA SER A 37 -35.91 32.81 -32.84
C SER A 37 -36.83 32.07 -33.83
N ARG A 38 -36.47 32.00 -35.13
CA ARG A 38 -37.20 31.17 -36.11
C ARG A 38 -37.07 29.68 -35.82
N HIS A 39 -35.92 29.21 -35.36
CA HIS A 39 -35.72 27.81 -35.01
C HIS A 39 -36.51 27.41 -33.75
N VAL A 40 -36.49 28.24 -32.72
CA VAL A 40 -37.27 28.03 -31.48
C VAL A 40 -38.77 28.08 -31.77
N ASN A 41 -39.24 29.04 -32.59
CA ASN A 41 -40.65 29.11 -32.99
C ASN A 41 -41.06 27.94 -33.88
N ALA A 42 -40.18 27.41 -34.75
CA ALA A 42 -40.47 26.22 -35.54
C ALA A 42 -40.64 24.96 -34.66
N VAL A 43 -39.79 24.81 -33.64
CA VAL A 43 -39.89 23.71 -32.65
C VAL A 43 -41.15 23.85 -31.81
N TRP A 44 -41.47 25.07 -31.34
CA TRP A 44 -42.68 25.33 -30.57
C TRP A 44 -43.96 25.09 -31.39
N ASN A 45 -43.98 25.52 -32.65
CA ASN A 45 -45.10 25.28 -33.56
C ASN A 45 -45.26 23.80 -33.90
N ALA A 46 -44.16 23.04 -34.05
CA ALA A 46 -44.21 21.59 -34.25
C ALA A 46 -44.74 20.84 -33.00
N LEU A 47 -44.40 21.30 -31.80
CA LEU A 47 -44.93 20.79 -30.53
C LEU A 47 -46.41 21.14 -30.33
N SER A 48 -46.82 22.34 -30.75
CA SER A 48 -48.20 22.82 -30.63
C SER A 48 -49.15 22.19 -31.65
N ALA A 49 -48.65 21.72 -32.80
CA ALA A 49 -49.44 21.13 -33.87
C ALA A 49 -49.77 19.63 -33.68
N GLY A 50 -49.44 19.01 -32.54
CA GLY A 50 -49.83 17.63 -32.23
C GLY A 50 -49.23 16.55 -33.15
N GLY A 51 -48.20 16.89 -33.92
CA GLY A 51 -47.57 16.00 -34.90
C GLY A 51 -46.66 14.95 -34.24
N SER A 52 -47.24 13.85 -33.77
CA SER A 52 -46.52 12.66 -33.28
C SER A 52 -45.42 12.18 -34.27
N SER A 53 -45.64 12.33 -35.58
CA SER A 53 -44.67 11.93 -36.61
C SER A 53 -43.39 12.78 -36.61
N ALA A 54 -43.48 14.10 -36.41
CA ALA A 54 -42.32 15.00 -36.41
C ALA A 54 -41.43 14.78 -35.17
N PHE A 55 -42.03 14.49 -34.02
CA PHE A 55 -41.30 14.14 -32.80
C PHE A 55 -40.59 12.77 -32.96
N THR A 56 -41.26 11.81 -33.59
CA THR A 56 -40.69 10.47 -33.86
C THR A 56 -39.54 10.56 -34.88
N GLU A 57 -39.65 11.42 -35.90
CA GLU A 57 -38.60 11.60 -36.89
C GLU A 57 -37.42 12.42 -36.36
N MET A 58 -37.66 13.40 -35.49
CA MET A 58 -36.60 14.16 -34.81
C MET A 58 -35.90 13.33 -33.73
N SER A 59 -36.63 12.47 -32.99
CA SER A 59 -36.04 11.45 -32.10
C SER A 59 -35.19 10.47 -32.89
N LYS A 60 -35.67 9.99 -34.04
CA LYS A 60 -34.90 9.12 -34.95
C LYS A 60 -33.67 9.82 -35.53
N ARG A 61 -33.73 11.12 -35.83
CA ARG A 61 -32.57 11.91 -36.30
C ARG A 61 -31.57 12.21 -35.19
N CYS A 62 -32.02 12.42 -33.95
CA CYS A 62 -31.14 12.47 -32.78
C CYS A 62 -30.51 11.11 -32.50
N ASP A 63 -31.26 10.01 -32.59
CA ASP A 63 -30.72 8.66 -32.43
C ASP A 63 -29.75 8.28 -33.57
N LEU A 64 -29.98 8.75 -34.79
CA LEU A 64 -29.03 8.60 -35.91
C LEU A 64 -27.78 9.48 -35.77
N ALA A 65 -27.90 10.70 -35.24
CA ALA A 65 -26.74 11.56 -34.95
C ALA A 65 -25.92 11.04 -33.75
N ILE A 66 -26.55 10.29 -32.85
CA ILE A 66 -25.92 9.58 -31.73
C ILE A 66 -25.33 8.22 -32.17
N GLN A 67 -25.62 7.73 -33.39
CA GLN A 67 -24.80 6.69 -34.05
C GLN A 67 -23.48 7.28 -34.59
N THR A 68 -22.80 8.10 -33.78
CA THR A 68 -21.37 8.30 -33.93
C THR A 68 -20.72 6.95 -33.70
N LEU A 69 -20.41 6.26 -34.80
CA LEU A 69 -19.59 5.05 -34.78
C LEU A 69 -18.36 5.34 -33.91
N PHE A 70 -18.19 4.59 -32.82
CA PHE A 70 -16.99 4.69 -31.99
C PHE A 70 -15.76 4.34 -32.85
N ARG A 71 -15.94 3.42 -33.80
CA ARG A 71 -15.02 3.05 -34.89
C ARG A 71 -15.76 2.51 -36.13
N PRO A 72 -15.86 3.25 -37.24
CA PRO A 72 -16.34 2.70 -38.51
C PRO A 72 -15.46 1.56 -39.05
N GLU A 73 -14.15 1.59 -38.76
CA GLU A 73 -13.17 0.73 -39.41
C GLU A 73 -13.06 -0.68 -38.80
N ASP A 74 -13.55 -0.88 -37.56
CA ASP A 74 -13.62 -2.20 -36.91
C ASP A 74 -15.03 -2.44 -36.36
N PRO A 75 -15.93 -3.03 -37.18
CA PRO A 75 -17.32 -3.25 -36.79
C PRO A 75 -17.46 -4.20 -35.59
N VAL A 76 -16.48 -5.08 -35.35
CA VAL A 76 -16.51 -6.03 -34.23
C VAL A 76 -16.21 -5.31 -32.92
N LEU A 77 -15.14 -4.50 -32.88
CA LEU A 77 -14.79 -3.72 -31.71
C LEU A 77 -15.86 -2.67 -31.40
N ASP A 78 -16.38 -2.02 -32.43
CA ASP A 78 -17.44 -1.03 -32.31
C ASP A 78 -18.74 -1.64 -31.77
N HIS A 79 -19.15 -2.82 -32.27
CA HIS A 79 -20.28 -3.56 -31.72
C HIS A 79 -20.06 -3.93 -30.24
N TYR A 80 -18.86 -4.40 -29.88
CA TYR A 80 -18.50 -4.70 -28.49
C TYR A 80 -18.62 -3.47 -27.58
N ILE A 81 -18.09 -2.32 -28.01
CA ILE A 81 -18.15 -1.06 -27.24
C ILE A 81 -19.61 -0.61 -27.09
N ARG A 82 -20.39 -0.62 -28.18
CA ARG A 82 -21.83 -0.25 -28.16
C ARG A 82 -22.62 -1.11 -27.19
N LYS A 83 -22.50 -2.43 -27.29
CA LYS A 83 -23.16 -3.38 -26.37
C LYS A 83 -22.76 -3.12 -24.92
N THR A 84 -21.47 -2.91 -24.65
CA THR A 84 -21.00 -2.66 -23.28
C THR A 84 -21.46 -1.29 -22.75
N HIS A 85 -21.64 -0.29 -23.62
CA HIS A 85 -22.27 0.98 -23.25
C HIS A 85 -23.77 0.81 -22.91
N GLU A 86 -24.49 -0.05 -23.62
CA GLU A 86 -25.85 -0.43 -23.25
C GLU A 86 -25.87 -1.12 -21.89
N ASP A 87 -24.97 -2.07 -21.63
CA ASP A 87 -24.81 -2.73 -20.33
C ASP A 87 -24.57 -1.71 -19.20
N LEU A 88 -23.76 -0.68 -19.47
CA LEU A 88 -23.53 0.42 -18.53
C LEU A 88 -24.80 1.23 -18.25
N LYS A 89 -25.62 1.51 -19.28
CA LYS A 89 -26.93 2.18 -19.12
C LYS A 89 -27.91 1.33 -18.29
N HIS A 90 -27.81 0.01 -18.38
CA HIS A 90 -28.58 -0.92 -17.55
C HIS A 90 -28.01 -1.12 -16.13
N GLY A 91 -26.95 -0.40 -15.76
CA GLY A 91 -26.37 -0.44 -14.42
C GLY A 91 -25.49 -1.65 -14.12
N ILE A 92 -24.98 -2.35 -15.16
CA ILE A 92 -24.02 -3.44 -14.97
C ILE A 92 -22.71 -2.85 -14.42
N ARG A 93 -22.34 -3.26 -13.20
CA ARG A 93 -21.23 -2.67 -12.44
C ARG A 93 -19.88 -2.70 -13.17
N ASP A 94 -19.60 -3.78 -13.89
CA ASP A 94 -18.31 -4.01 -14.55
C ASP A 94 -18.28 -3.50 -16.00
N ALA A 95 -19.39 -2.99 -16.53
CA ALA A 95 -19.47 -2.54 -17.91
C ALA A 95 -18.46 -1.43 -18.23
N GLN A 96 -18.21 -0.51 -17.29
CA GLN A 96 -17.19 0.53 -17.49
C GLN A 96 -15.78 -0.05 -17.63
N VAL A 97 -15.43 -1.04 -16.81
CA VAL A 97 -14.13 -1.72 -16.90
C VAL A 97 -14.03 -2.40 -18.26
N MET A 98 -15.09 -3.05 -18.71
CA MET A 98 -15.15 -3.72 -20.00
C MET A 98 -15.00 -2.77 -21.19
N ILE A 99 -15.54 -1.54 -21.10
CA ILE A 99 -15.31 -0.44 -22.05
C ILE A 99 -13.83 -0.02 -22.00
N ASP A 100 -13.25 0.15 -20.81
CA ASP A 100 -11.88 0.64 -20.67
C ASP A 100 -10.82 -0.33 -21.20
N ARG A 101 -11.17 -1.60 -21.40
CA ARG A 101 -10.31 -2.63 -22.04
C ARG A 101 -9.95 -2.28 -23.48
N SER A 102 -10.77 -1.47 -24.16
CA SER A 102 -10.58 -1.12 -25.56
C SER A 102 -9.81 0.17 -25.79
N LEU A 103 -9.55 0.99 -24.75
CA LEU A 103 -9.00 2.35 -24.92
C LEU A 103 -7.71 2.38 -25.74
N ILE A 104 -6.73 1.55 -25.38
CA ILE A 104 -5.44 1.48 -26.09
C ILE A 104 -5.63 0.97 -27.52
N SER A 105 -6.48 -0.01 -27.72
CA SER A 105 -6.71 -0.59 -29.05
C SER A 105 -7.41 0.37 -29.99
N CYS A 106 -8.38 1.14 -29.48
CA CYS A 106 -8.95 2.26 -30.21
C CYS A 106 -7.84 3.26 -30.57
N TRP A 107 -6.98 3.65 -29.64
CA TRP A 107 -5.88 4.56 -29.97
C TRP A 107 -4.94 4.01 -31.05
N ILE A 108 -4.50 2.74 -30.94
CA ILE A 108 -3.65 2.08 -31.94
C ILE A 108 -4.37 2.05 -33.29
N ALA A 109 -5.65 1.71 -33.34
CA ALA A 109 -6.43 1.76 -34.57
C ALA A 109 -6.46 3.15 -35.20
N LYS A 110 -6.48 4.23 -34.39
CA LYS A 110 -6.52 5.63 -34.90
C LYS A 110 -5.16 6.08 -35.45
N LYS A 111 -4.09 5.75 -34.72
CA LYS A 111 -2.74 6.28 -34.99
C LYS A 111 -1.89 5.36 -35.85
N PHE A 112 -2.09 4.05 -35.76
CA PHE A 112 -1.29 3.02 -36.39
C PHE A 112 -2.17 1.90 -36.96
N PRO A 113 -3.00 2.18 -37.98
CA PRO A 113 -3.95 1.21 -38.54
C PRO A 113 -3.26 -0.07 -39.02
N ASP A 114 -2.07 0.03 -39.61
CA ASP A 114 -1.30 -1.13 -40.07
C ASP A 114 -0.87 -2.05 -38.91
N LEU A 115 -0.47 -1.45 -37.78
CA LEU A 115 -0.12 -2.21 -36.58
C LEU A 115 -1.37 -2.86 -35.99
N TYR A 116 -2.47 -2.12 -35.91
CA TYR A 116 -3.75 -2.62 -35.40
C TYR A 116 -4.23 -3.87 -36.15
N ASN A 117 -4.16 -3.84 -37.48
CA ASN A 117 -4.57 -4.96 -38.33
C ASN A 117 -3.69 -6.22 -38.14
N ARG A 118 -2.47 -6.06 -37.63
CA ARG A 118 -1.57 -7.17 -37.28
C ARG A 118 -1.81 -7.73 -35.88
N ILE A 119 -2.53 -7.02 -35.00
CA ILE A 119 -2.83 -7.49 -33.64
C ILE A 119 -3.94 -8.56 -33.73
N PRO A 120 -3.70 -9.78 -33.21
CA PRO A 120 -4.72 -10.82 -33.10
C PRO A 120 -5.98 -10.34 -32.39
N ASN A 121 -7.16 -10.74 -32.85
CA ASN A 121 -8.44 -10.25 -32.32
C ASN A 121 -8.59 -10.42 -30.80
N ASP A 122 -8.07 -11.52 -30.25
CA ASP A 122 -8.05 -11.81 -28.81
C ASP A 122 -7.09 -10.91 -28.01
N ALA A 123 -6.04 -10.39 -28.66
CA ALA A 123 -5.09 -9.45 -28.07
C ALA A 123 -5.52 -7.97 -28.20
N ARG A 124 -6.59 -7.67 -28.93
CA ARG A 124 -7.14 -6.31 -29.08
C ARG A 124 -7.88 -5.82 -27.84
N LEU A 125 -8.16 -6.66 -26.85
CA LEU A 125 -8.72 -6.21 -25.58
C LEU A 125 -7.69 -6.44 -24.48
N LEU A 126 -7.44 -5.41 -23.67
CA LEU A 126 -6.58 -5.56 -22.51
C LEU A 126 -7.15 -6.64 -21.58
N HIS A 127 -6.28 -7.40 -20.94
CA HIS A 127 -6.72 -8.34 -19.91
C HIS A 127 -7.30 -7.53 -18.72
N PRO A 128 -8.39 -7.99 -18.07
CA PRO A 128 -9.04 -7.24 -16.98
C PRO A 128 -8.07 -6.80 -15.87
N SER A 129 -7.05 -7.63 -15.56
CA SER A 129 -6.06 -7.32 -14.51
C SER A 129 -5.08 -6.18 -14.85
N ILE A 130 -4.99 -5.77 -16.11
CA ILE A 130 -4.12 -4.67 -16.57
C ILE A 130 -4.94 -3.52 -17.20
N THR A 131 -6.27 -3.61 -17.09
CA THR A 131 -7.19 -2.59 -17.57
C THR A 131 -7.18 -1.40 -16.64
N TYR A 132 -7.46 -0.21 -17.16
CA TYR A 132 -7.61 0.99 -16.36
C TYR A 132 -8.72 0.83 -15.33
N HIS A 133 -8.31 0.68 -14.07
CA HIS A 133 -9.21 0.54 -12.95
C HIS A 133 -8.54 1.10 -11.70
N HIS A 134 -9.31 1.67 -10.76
CA HIS A 134 -8.74 2.21 -9.53
C HIS A 134 -7.96 1.16 -8.72
N SER A 135 -8.29 -0.13 -8.83
CA SER A 135 -7.55 -1.22 -8.17
C SER A 135 -6.19 -1.52 -8.80
N THR A 136 -5.93 -1.02 -10.00
CA THR A 136 -4.62 -1.13 -10.70
C THR A 136 -3.74 0.09 -10.47
N LEU A 137 -4.25 1.11 -9.76
CA LEU A 137 -3.46 2.26 -9.35
C LEU A 137 -2.46 1.86 -8.25
N PRO A 138 -1.34 2.59 -8.13
CA PRO A 138 -0.28 2.24 -7.19
C PRO A 138 -0.70 2.45 -5.74
N ASP A 139 -0.48 1.47 -4.86
CA ASP A 139 -0.81 1.59 -3.44
C ASP A 139 -0.07 2.77 -2.76
N ILE A 140 -0.81 3.88 -2.55
CA ILE A 140 -0.34 5.04 -1.78
C ILE A 140 -0.57 4.89 -0.27
N GLY A 141 -1.40 3.94 0.14
CA GLY A 141 -1.77 3.74 1.54
C GLY A 141 -0.55 3.38 2.39
N ARG A 142 0.30 2.48 1.89
CA ARG A 142 1.57 2.13 2.54
C ARG A 142 2.45 3.35 2.85
N PHE A 143 2.48 4.34 1.96
CA PHE A 143 3.29 5.53 2.13
C PHE A 143 2.67 6.43 3.21
N ILE A 144 1.36 6.68 3.14
CA ILE A 144 0.63 7.46 4.15
C ILE A 144 0.81 6.86 5.55
N SER A 145 0.57 5.54 5.71
CA SER A 145 0.73 4.86 7.00
C SER A 145 2.18 4.93 7.49
N GLN A 146 3.16 4.72 6.60
CA GLN A 146 4.58 4.85 6.95
C GLN A 146 4.91 6.27 7.44
N SER A 147 4.43 7.32 6.76
CA SER A 147 4.65 8.70 7.16
C SER A 147 3.98 9.08 8.46
N LEU A 148 2.79 8.56 8.75
CA LEU A 148 2.14 8.75 10.04
C LEU A 148 2.95 8.13 11.18
N ILE A 149 3.51 6.93 10.95
CA ILE A 149 4.32 6.21 11.94
C ILE A 149 5.67 6.90 12.17
N GLN A 150 6.37 7.22 11.08
CA GLN A 150 7.74 7.76 11.12
C GLN A 150 7.77 9.27 11.35
N LYS A 151 6.63 9.95 11.17
CA LYS A 151 6.51 11.42 11.15
C LYS A 151 7.42 12.08 10.11
N ASP A 152 7.75 11.35 9.03
CA ASP A 152 8.54 11.83 7.91
C ASP A 152 7.71 11.80 6.63
N TRP A 153 7.49 12.99 6.05
CA TRP A 153 6.71 13.21 4.83
C TRP A 153 7.60 13.59 3.64
N LYS A 154 8.93 13.48 3.79
CA LYS A 154 9.93 13.91 2.80
C LYS A 154 10.89 12.80 2.39
N SER A 155 10.77 11.61 2.98
CA SER A 155 11.70 10.49 2.75
C SER A 155 11.74 9.98 1.31
N ASN A 156 10.68 10.20 0.52
CA ASN A 156 10.63 9.83 -0.88
C ASN A 156 9.77 10.81 -1.71
N LEU A 157 9.92 10.73 -3.03
CA LEU A 157 9.24 11.60 -3.99
C LEU A 157 7.70 11.53 -3.85
N ILE A 158 7.13 10.33 -3.76
CA ILE A 158 5.67 10.13 -3.68
C ILE A 158 5.12 10.79 -2.41
N LEU A 159 5.77 10.61 -1.26
CA LEU A 159 5.38 11.23 0.01
C LEU A 159 5.47 12.73 -0.03
N ASN A 160 6.51 13.25 -0.65
CA ASN A 160 6.67 14.68 -0.81
C ASN A 160 5.54 15.27 -1.66
N VAL A 161 5.18 14.61 -2.77
CA VAL A 161 4.05 14.99 -3.62
C VAL A 161 2.73 14.90 -2.86
N ILE A 162 2.48 13.82 -2.12
CA ILE A 162 1.27 13.67 -1.27
C ILE A 162 1.18 14.81 -0.25
N CYS A 163 2.26 15.07 0.48
CA CYS A 163 2.30 16.13 1.50
C CYS A 163 2.09 17.52 0.90
N ASN A 164 2.56 17.77 -0.33
CA ASN A 164 2.38 19.04 -1.01
C ASN A 164 1.02 19.19 -1.71
N SER A 165 0.30 18.09 -1.93
CA SER A 165 -1.01 18.08 -2.57
C SER A 165 -2.14 18.30 -1.56
N ILE A 166 -1.96 17.89 -0.30
CA ILE A 166 -3.00 17.98 0.73
C ILE A 166 -2.92 19.33 1.47
N PRO A 167 -3.95 20.21 1.36
CA PRO A 167 -3.88 21.58 1.88
C PRO A 167 -3.56 21.70 3.38
N CYS A 168 -4.06 20.76 4.19
CA CYS A 168 -4.02 20.86 5.66
C CYS A 168 -2.79 20.16 6.28
N LEU A 169 -2.09 19.30 5.53
CA LEU A 169 -0.86 18.66 5.99
C LEU A 169 0.36 19.57 5.82
N LYS A 170 0.26 20.61 5.00
CA LYS A 170 1.32 21.57 4.71
C LYS A 170 1.54 22.54 5.88
N ARG A 171 2.09 22.05 7.00
CA ARG A 171 2.41 22.87 8.20
C ARG A 171 3.62 23.78 8.00
N ASN A 172 4.54 23.40 7.11
CA ASN A 172 5.68 24.23 6.72
C ASN A 172 5.52 24.61 5.25
N ARG A 173 5.91 25.83 4.87
CA ARG A 173 6.06 26.25 3.47
C ARG A 173 7.17 25.43 2.81
N VAL A 174 6.94 24.14 2.63
CA VAL A 174 7.84 23.27 1.88
C VAL A 174 7.76 23.79 0.45
N ALA A 175 8.87 24.39 0.01
CA ALA A 175 9.09 24.67 -1.39
C ALA A 175 8.91 23.35 -2.15
N PHE A 176 8.24 23.43 -3.30
CA PHE A 176 8.08 22.25 -4.12
C PHE A 176 9.46 21.75 -4.56
N LEU A 177 9.59 20.45 -4.81
CA LEU A 177 10.85 19.85 -5.22
C LEU A 177 11.32 20.48 -6.55
N ALA A 178 12.63 20.65 -6.69
CA ALA A 178 13.23 21.05 -7.96
C ALA A 178 13.02 19.97 -9.02
N GLU A 179 13.04 20.34 -10.31
CA GLU A 179 12.78 19.43 -11.45
C GLU A 179 13.70 18.20 -11.42
N GLU A 180 14.95 18.36 -10.99
CA GLU A 180 15.95 17.28 -10.95
C GLU A 180 15.56 16.17 -9.98
N LEU A 181 14.81 16.50 -8.93
CA LEU A 181 14.32 15.52 -7.94
C LEU A 181 13.14 14.69 -8.47
N PHE A 182 12.54 15.08 -9.58
CA PHE A 182 11.56 14.27 -10.31
C PHE A 182 12.22 13.25 -11.24
N VAL A 183 13.54 13.27 -11.43
CA VAL A 183 14.26 12.21 -12.16
C VAL A 183 14.45 11.00 -11.23
N ASP A 184 13.33 10.34 -10.89
CA ASP A 184 13.25 9.25 -9.92
C ASP A 184 12.56 8.02 -10.54
N PRO A 185 12.93 6.78 -10.14
CA PRO A 185 12.25 5.57 -10.59
C PRO A 185 10.74 5.51 -10.28
N SER A 186 10.25 6.35 -9.37
CA SER A 186 8.83 6.46 -9.00
C SER A 186 8.04 7.40 -9.91
N THR A 187 8.67 8.14 -10.81
CA THR A 187 7.99 9.10 -11.72
C THR A 187 6.90 8.45 -12.59
N PRO A 188 7.09 7.25 -13.18
CA PRO A 188 6.00 6.57 -13.88
C PRO A 188 4.79 6.26 -12.99
N VAL A 189 5.00 6.08 -11.68
CA VAL A 189 3.95 5.84 -10.68
C VAL A 189 3.06 7.07 -10.55
N LEU A 190 3.66 8.26 -10.53
CA LEU A 190 2.93 9.53 -10.47
C LEU A 190 2.14 9.79 -11.76
N VAL A 191 2.72 9.51 -12.93
CA VAL A 191 1.98 9.55 -14.22
C VAL A 191 0.81 8.55 -14.21
N ASN A 192 1.01 7.36 -13.62
CA ASN A 192 -0.06 6.37 -13.52
C ASN A 192 -1.23 6.89 -12.65
N ILE A 193 -0.95 7.58 -11.54
CA ILE A 193 -1.97 8.17 -10.67
C ILE A 193 -2.84 9.19 -11.42
N MET A 194 -2.28 9.95 -12.37
CA MET A 194 -3.05 10.92 -13.17
C MET A 194 -4.19 10.27 -13.98
N HIS A 195 -4.08 8.98 -14.34
CA HIS A 195 -5.18 8.25 -14.99
C HIS A 195 -6.43 8.19 -14.10
N GLY A 196 -6.27 8.13 -12.78
CA GLY A 196 -7.40 8.08 -11.84
C GLY A 196 -8.35 9.27 -12.01
N LEU A 197 -7.78 10.48 -12.01
CA LEU A 197 -8.52 11.73 -12.23
C LEU A 197 -9.01 11.85 -13.67
N LEU A 198 -8.10 11.69 -14.63
CA LEU A 198 -8.35 12.00 -16.05
C LEU A 198 -9.26 10.99 -16.75
N LEU A 199 -9.40 9.77 -16.23
CA LEU A 199 -10.35 8.78 -16.76
C LEU A 199 -11.60 8.63 -15.87
N GLY A 200 -11.63 9.27 -14.70
CA GLY A 200 -12.70 9.10 -13.71
C GLY A 200 -12.83 7.66 -13.24
N LEU A 201 -11.71 7.05 -12.78
CA LEU A 201 -11.64 5.63 -12.42
C LEU A 201 -12.24 5.29 -11.06
N TYR A 202 -12.46 6.30 -10.21
CA TYR A 202 -12.90 6.09 -8.85
C TYR A 202 -14.40 5.76 -8.78
N PRO A 203 -14.82 4.90 -7.84
CA PRO A 203 -16.22 4.73 -7.52
C PRO A 203 -16.84 6.07 -7.11
N ASN A 204 -18.09 6.32 -7.48
CA ASN A 204 -18.85 7.54 -7.19
C ASN A 204 -18.42 8.82 -7.92
N THR A 205 -17.51 8.74 -8.89
CA THR A 205 -17.29 9.85 -9.84
C THR A 205 -18.58 10.14 -10.62
N ALA A 206 -19.19 11.32 -10.40
CA ALA A 206 -20.46 11.66 -11.04
C ALA A 206 -20.26 12.17 -12.48
N LYS A 207 -19.09 12.74 -12.78
CA LYS A 207 -18.76 13.29 -14.09
C LYS A 207 -17.61 12.53 -14.72
N ARG A 208 -17.91 11.67 -15.69
CA ARG A 208 -16.91 10.94 -16.47
C ARG A 208 -16.62 11.68 -17.79
N PRO A 209 -15.36 11.70 -18.27
CA PRO A 209 -15.05 12.19 -19.61
C PRO A 209 -15.73 11.36 -20.69
N SER A 210 -15.91 11.96 -21.88
CA SER A 210 -16.39 11.21 -23.04
C SER A 210 -15.41 10.07 -23.41
N PHE A 211 -15.91 9.04 -24.09
CA PHE A 211 -15.07 7.90 -24.47
C PHE A 211 -13.87 8.33 -25.32
N GLU A 212 -14.04 9.28 -26.25
CA GLU A 212 -12.94 9.81 -27.04
C GLU A 212 -11.87 10.50 -26.17
N GLN A 213 -12.28 11.31 -25.18
CA GLN A 213 -11.33 11.93 -24.27
C GLN A 213 -10.59 10.88 -23.42
N ARG A 214 -11.28 9.82 -22.98
CA ARG A 214 -10.64 8.71 -22.26
C ARG A 214 -9.58 8.00 -23.12
N VAL A 215 -9.89 7.72 -24.39
CA VAL A 215 -8.93 7.12 -25.34
C VAL A 215 -7.69 8.02 -25.49
N ARG A 216 -7.90 9.33 -25.64
CA ARG A 216 -6.82 10.31 -25.76
C ARG A 216 -5.97 10.40 -24.49
N CYS A 217 -6.57 10.61 -23.31
CA CYS A 217 -5.84 10.68 -22.04
C CYS A 217 -5.07 9.38 -21.76
N ALA A 218 -5.71 8.21 -21.90
CA ALA A 218 -5.07 6.92 -21.63
C ALA A 218 -3.86 6.70 -22.54
N SER A 219 -3.96 7.05 -23.81
CA SER A 219 -2.87 6.89 -24.77
C SER A 219 -1.71 7.87 -24.58
N GLU A 220 -2.00 9.14 -24.36
CA GLU A 220 -0.96 10.16 -24.15
C GLU A 220 -0.17 9.90 -22.85
N LEU A 221 -0.86 9.56 -21.75
CA LEU A 221 -0.19 9.20 -20.51
C LEU A 221 0.57 7.88 -20.62
N ARG A 222 0.03 6.87 -21.31
CA ARG A 222 0.75 5.60 -21.54
C ARG A 222 2.01 5.82 -22.37
N SER A 223 1.93 6.65 -23.41
CA SER A 223 3.09 7.08 -24.18
C SER A 223 4.11 7.75 -23.26
N MET A 224 3.69 8.70 -22.43
CA MET A 224 4.56 9.37 -21.46
C MET A 224 5.28 8.39 -20.51
N MET A 225 4.57 7.40 -19.96
CA MET A 225 5.17 6.37 -19.09
C MET A 225 6.28 5.53 -19.75
N THR A 226 6.34 5.51 -21.09
CA THR A 226 7.36 4.77 -21.84
C THR A 226 8.55 5.63 -22.27
N ARG A 227 8.51 6.95 -22.05
CA ARG A 227 9.59 7.88 -22.38
C ARG A 227 10.75 7.79 -21.38
N PRO A 228 11.94 8.37 -21.68
CA PRO A 228 13.02 8.48 -20.69
C PRO A 228 12.58 9.21 -19.41
N LEU A 229 13.17 8.86 -18.26
CA LEU A 229 12.79 9.41 -16.96
C LEU A 229 12.88 10.94 -16.91
N GLN A 230 13.84 11.55 -17.61
CA GLN A 230 13.99 13.00 -17.70
C GLN A 230 12.79 13.66 -18.37
N GLU A 231 12.25 13.08 -19.44
CA GLU A 231 11.04 13.62 -20.09
C GLU A 231 9.81 13.44 -19.23
N GLN A 232 9.70 12.32 -18.52
CA GLN A 232 8.62 12.10 -17.55
C GLN A 232 8.67 13.10 -16.40
N ALA A 233 9.87 13.35 -15.88
CA ALA A 233 10.12 14.32 -14.80
C ALA A 233 9.69 15.72 -15.23
N ARG A 234 10.15 16.16 -16.41
CA ARG A 234 9.77 17.45 -17.00
C ARG A 234 8.27 17.55 -17.22
N PHE A 235 7.63 16.52 -17.78
CA PHE A 235 6.19 16.50 -17.97
C PHE A 235 5.44 16.71 -16.65
N ILE A 236 5.82 15.98 -15.59
CA ILE A 236 5.23 16.16 -14.27
C ILE A 236 5.49 17.58 -13.75
N TYR A 237 6.72 18.08 -13.85
CA TYR A 237 7.10 19.39 -13.36
C TYR A 237 6.38 20.54 -14.09
N SER A 238 6.08 20.37 -15.37
CA SER A 238 5.26 21.32 -16.13
C SER A 238 3.76 21.23 -15.80
N ASN A 239 3.30 20.13 -15.20
CA ASN A 239 1.88 19.85 -14.92
C ASN A 239 1.63 19.53 -13.44
N LEU A 240 2.25 20.32 -12.56
CA LEU A 240 2.27 20.02 -11.12
C LEU A 240 0.92 20.17 -10.45
N ASN A 241 0.08 21.11 -10.87
CA ASN A 241 -1.22 21.31 -10.24
C ASN A 241 -2.21 20.24 -10.69
N LEU A 242 -2.10 19.77 -11.93
CA LEU A 242 -2.80 18.60 -12.41
C LEU A 242 -2.40 17.33 -11.62
N LEU A 243 -1.10 17.14 -11.37
CA LEU A 243 -0.63 16.05 -10.51
C LEU A 243 -1.17 16.19 -9.08
N LYS A 244 -1.13 17.40 -8.48
CA LYS A 244 -1.67 17.63 -7.14
C LYS A 244 -3.15 17.29 -7.06
N LEU A 245 -3.95 17.76 -8.01
CA LEU A 245 -5.38 17.45 -8.05
C LEU A 245 -5.62 15.94 -8.19
N SER A 246 -4.82 15.26 -9.01
CA SER A 246 -4.88 13.80 -9.16
C SER A 246 -4.57 13.07 -7.85
N ILE A 247 -3.56 13.54 -7.11
CA ILE A 247 -3.15 12.99 -5.83
C ILE A 247 -4.19 13.30 -4.74
N MET A 248 -4.79 14.49 -4.75
CA MET A 248 -5.85 14.87 -3.82
C MET A 248 -7.05 13.92 -3.94
N GLU A 249 -7.54 13.69 -5.17
CA GLU A 249 -8.64 12.75 -5.40
C GLU A 249 -8.23 11.33 -5.03
N TYR A 250 -6.99 10.92 -5.32
CA TYR A 250 -6.54 9.58 -4.97
C TYR A 250 -6.45 9.36 -3.46
N VAL A 251 -5.92 10.35 -2.71
CA VAL A 251 -5.88 10.32 -1.24
C VAL A 251 -7.30 10.27 -0.68
N TRP A 252 -8.23 11.06 -1.22
CA TRP A 252 -9.63 10.99 -0.84
C TRP A 252 -10.17 9.57 -0.99
N TYR A 253 -9.96 8.95 -2.15
CA TYR A 253 -10.43 7.59 -2.43
C TYR A 253 -9.77 6.55 -1.52
N ALA A 254 -8.44 6.59 -1.39
CA ALA A 254 -7.67 5.62 -0.62
C ALA A 254 -8.00 5.68 0.88
N CYS A 255 -8.15 6.87 1.46
CA CYS A 255 -8.54 7.04 2.87
C CYS A 255 -9.96 6.54 3.16
N ASN A 256 -10.89 6.67 2.22
CA ASN A 256 -12.25 6.18 2.40
C ASN A 256 -12.38 4.66 2.16
N THR A 257 -11.46 4.05 1.42
CA THR A 257 -11.59 2.65 0.97
C THR A 257 -10.61 1.70 1.63
N PHE A 258 -9.34 2.09 1.76
CA PHE A 258 -8.25 1.19 2.14
C PHE A 258 -7.63 1.50 3.50
N ILE A 259 -7.55 2.78 3.90
CA ILE A 259 -6.87 3.23 5.13
C ILE A 259 -7.82 4.01 6.05
N VAL A 260 -8.97 3.40 6.36
CA VAL A 260 -10.06 4.05 7.14
C VAL A 260 -9.60 4.44 8.55
N SER A 261 -8.74 3.64 9.19
CA SER A 261 -8.19 3.98 10.51
C SER A 261 -7.24 5.18 10.44
N GLU A 262 -6.39 5.25 9.41
CA GLU A 262 -5.53 6.41 9.17
C GLU A 262 -6.33 7.66 8.82
N LYS A 263 -7.47 7.52 8.12
CA LYS A 263 -8.38 8.63 7.84
C LYS A 263 -8.82 9.33 9.12
N GLU A 264 -9.16 8.60 10.19
CA GLU A 264 -9.55 9.21 11.47
C GLU A 264 -8.42 10.08 12.05
N ILE A 265 -7.18 9.57 12.01
CA ILE A 265 -5.99 10.31 12.45
C ILE A 265 -5.77 11.53 11.56
N ILE A 266 -5.88 11.38 10.24
CA ILE A 266 -5.71 12.48 9.29
C ILE A 266 -6.81 13.54 9.51
N CYS A 267 -8.05 13.14 9.77
CA CYS A 267 -9.17 14.05 10.05
C CYS A 267 -9.01 14.84 11.35
N SER A 268 -8.17 14.39 12.30
CA SER A 268 -7.80 15.19 13.47
C SER A 268 -7.02 16.48 13.10
N VAL A 269 -6.43 16.53 11.91
CA VAL A 269 -5.79 17.74 11.41
C VAL A 269 -6.86 18.72 10.96
N GLN A 270 -6.77 19.93 11.49
CA GLN A 270 -7.73 21.00 11.20
C GLN A 270 -7.91 21.23 9.69
N GLY A 271 -9.17 21.25 9.24
CA GLY A 271 -9.54 21.42 7.83
C GLY A 271 -9.57 20.13 7.00
N MET A 272 -9.04 18.99 7.48
CA MET A 272 -9.05 17.74 6.71
C MET A 272 -10.46 17.19 6.49
N GLN A 273 -11.37 17.35 7.44
CA GLN A 273 -12.77 16.96 7.21
C GLN A 273 -13.37 17.72 6.04
N THR A 274 -13.20 19.05 6.01
CA THR A 274 -13.63 19.89 4.89
C THR A 274 -12.98 19.47 3.57
N PHE A 275 -11.70 19.09 3.57
CA PHE A 275 -11.04 18.53 2.39
C PHE A 275 -11.78 17.30 1.86
N PHE A 276 -12.08 16.33 2.73
CA PHE A 276 -12.78 15.10 2.33
C PHE A 276 -14.20 15.37 1.80
N ASP A 277 -14.88 16.39 2.32
CA ASP A 277 -16.23 16.75 1.90
C ASP A 277 -16.26 17.43 0.51
N ILE A 278 -15.24 18.23 0.17
CA ILE A 278 -15.23 19.04 -1.06
C ILE A 278 -14.44 18.43 -2.21
N CYS A 279 -13.43 17.60 -1.94
CA CYS A 279 -12.49 17.12 -2.96
C CYS A 279 -13.17 16.42 -4.15
N PRO A 280 -14.18 15.53 -3.96
CA PRO A 280 -14.85 14.87 -5.09
C PRO A 280 -15.54 15.86 -6.03
N ASN A 281 -16.21 16.86 -5.44
CA ASN A 281 -16.92 17.89 -6.21
C ASN A 281 -15.96 18.77 -7.01
N VAL A 282 -14.78 19.07 -6.45
CA VAL A 282 -13.72 19.82 -7.15
C VAL A 282 -13.18 19.01 -8.34
N ALA A 283 -12.94 17.70 -8.15
CA ALA A 283 -12.47 16.83 -9.22
C ALA A 283 -13.52 16.65 -10.34
N ASP A 284 -14.80 16.53 -9.98
CA ASP A 284 -15.90 16.45 -10.95
C ASP A 284 -16.09 17.76 -11.74
N ALA A 285 -15.97 18.91 -11.08
CA ALA A 285 -16.01 20.21 -11.75
C ALA A 285 -14.87 20.35 -12.77
N PHE A 286 -13.65 19.96 -12.38
CA PHE A 286 -12.50 19.93 -13.29
C PHE A 286 -12.77 19.10 -14.54
N ARG A 287 -13.26 17.86 -14.39
CA ARG A 287 -13.59 16.98 -15.52
C ARG A 287 -14.71 17.51 -16.41
N GLN A 288 -15.71 18.17 -15.81
CA GLN A 288 -16.83 18.76 -16.54
C GLN A 288 -16.38 19.97 -17.37
N GLU A 289 -15.43 20.75 -16.88
CA GLU A 289 -14.93 21.93 -17.58
C GLU A 289 -13.94 21.59 -18.69
N THR A 290 -13.09 20.57 -18.49
CA THR A 290 -11.91 20.34 -19.34
C THR A 290 -11.99 19.12 -20.25
N LEU A 291 -12.71 18.07 -19.84
CA LEU A 291 -12.67 16.76 -20.52
C LEU A 291 -14.00 16.39 -21.19
N GLN A 292 -14.84 17.39 -21.45
CA GLN A 292 -16.06 17.23 -22.25
C GLN A 292 -15.85 17.60 -23.72
N SER A 293 -14.89 18.49 -23.99
CA SER A 293 -14.49 18.90 -25.34
C SER A 293 -13.17 18.23 -25.76
N GLY A 294 -12.90 18.24 -27.07
CA GLY A 294 -11.69 17.63 -27.65
C GLY A 294 -10.49 18.54 -27.79
N ASP A 295 -10.61 19.81 -27.41
CA ASP A 295 -9.64 20.89 -27.62
C ASP A 295 -8.71 21.15 -26.42
N TRP A 296 -8.64 20.22 -25.47
CA TRP A 296 -7.74 20.39 -24.33
C TRP A 296 -6.27 20.16 -24.70
N THR A 297 -5.40 20.90 -24.01
CA THR A 297 -3.93 20.77 -23.99
C THR A 297 -3.49 20.52 -22.56
N TRP A 298 -2.29 19.97 -22.37
CA TRP A 298 -1.74 19.74 -21.02
C TRP A 298 -1.64 21.02 -20.20
N ASP A 299 -1.20 22.12 -20.82
CA ASP A 299 -1.11 23.43 -20.17
C ASP A 299 -2.49 23.92 -19.69
N ARG A 300 -3.53 23.83 -20.54
CA ARG A 300 -4.91 24.19 -20.16
C ARG A 300 -5.43 23.31 -19.02
N LEU A 301 -5.10 22.01 -19.04
CA LEU A 301 -5.46 21.12 -17.93
C LEU A 301 -4.78 21.54 -16.63
N ASP A 302 -3.50 21.92 -16.66
CA ASP A 302 -2.81 22.40 -15.45
C ASP A 302 -3.33 23.75 -14.96
N GLU A 303 -3.66 24.68 -15.87
CA GLU A 303 -4.25 25.98 -15.54
C GLU A 303 -5.59 25.82 -14.79
N VAL A 304 -6.50 25.00 -15.32
CA VAL A 304 -7.79 24.75 -14.65
C VAL A 304 -7.59 23.95 -13.35
N ALA A 305 -6.64 23.00 -13.33
CA ALA A 305 -6.28 22.29 -12.11
C ALA A 305 -5.72 23.24 -11.04
N THR A 306 -4.97 24.27 -11.42
CA THR A 306 -4.45 25.31 -10.52
C THR A 306 -5.60 26.03 -9.81
N VAL A 307 -6.62 26.47 -10.56
CA VAL A 307 -7.82 27.10 -10.00
C VAL A 307 -8.56 26.16 -9.03
N CYS A 308 -8.67 24.88 -9.39
CA CYS A 308 -9.32 23.86 -8.57
C CYS A 308 -8.57 23.58 -7.26
N VAL A 309 -7.24 23.43 -7.33
CA VAL A 309 -6.36 23.24 -6.16
C VAL A 309 -6.46 24.46 -5.25
N ASP A 310 -6.37 25.68 -5.79
CA ASP A 310 -6.47 26.91 -5.01
C ASP A 310 -7.84 27.10 -4.35
N ARG A 311 -8.92 26.72 -5.04
CA ARG A 311 -10.27 26.69 -4.45
C ARG A 311 -10.31 25.74 -3.25
N CYS A 312 -9.81 24.51 -3.42
CA CYS A 312 -9.78 23.53 -2.33
C CYS A 312 -8.94 24.03 -1.13
N VAL A 313 -7.74 24.57 -1.40
CA VAL A 313 -6.85 25.12 -0.37
C VAL A 313 -7.52 26.26 0.40
N ARG A 314 -8.16 27.21 -0.30
CA ARG A 314 -8.88 28.33 0.33
C ARG A 314 -10.02 27.82 1.21
N THR A 315 -10.87 26.94 0.69
CA THR A 315 -12.00 26.40 1.46
C THR A 315 -11.56 25.67 2.73
N CYS A 316 -10.48 24.89 2.65
CA CYS A 316 -9.93 24.20 3.82
C CYS A 316 -9.34 25.17 4.86
N LYS A 317 -8.68 26.25 4.42
CA LYS A 317 -8.09 27.27 5.32
C LYS A 317 -9.14 28.17 5.97
N PHE A 318 -10.11 28.69 5.21
CA PHE A 318 -11.11 29.64 5.75
C PHE A 318 -12.00 29.03 6.82
N ARG A 319 -12.34 27.74 6.70
CA ARG A 319 -13.10 27.02 7.74
C ARG A 319 -12.27 26.65 8.97
N SER A 320 -10.94 26.74 8.87
CA SER A 320 -10.03 26.51 9.99
C SER A 320 -9.88 27.75 10.89
N GLY A 321 -10.35 28.93 10.46
CA GLY A 321 -10.20 30.17 11.21
C GLY A 321 -11.50 30.61 11.89
N ARG A 322 -11.74 30.15 13.13
CA ARG A 322 -12.44 30.93 14.18
C ARG A 322 -12.52 30.21 15.53
N HIS A 323 -12.58 28.88 15.52
CA HIS A 323 -12.28 28.10 16.71
C HIS A 323 -10.80 27.77 16.65
N ALA A 324 -9.96 28.57 17.32
CA ALA A 324 -8.63 28.10 17.65
C ALA A 324 -8.82 26.70 18.26
N PRO A 325 -8.19 25.64 17.71
CA PRO A 325 -8.19 24.35 18.40
C PRO A 325 -7.73 24.71 19.80
N SER A 326 -8.61 24.55 20.79
CA SER A 326 -8.38 24.98 22.18
C SER A 326 -6.97 24.53 22.47
N LYS A 327 -6.01 25.48 22.57
CA LYS A 327 -4.57 25.19 22.51
C LYS A 327 -4.41 23.91 23.27
N GLU A 328 -4.14 22.81 22.56
CA GLU A 328 -4.13 21.50 23.16
C GLU A 328 -3.15 21.72 24.29
N VAL A 329 -3.69 21.75 25.52
CA VAL A 329 -2.90 22.14 26.66
C VAL A 329 -1.81 21.10 26.56
N VAL A 330 -0.58 21.52 26.29
CA VAL A 330 0.56 20.67 26.59
C VAL A 330 0.43 20.61 28.09
N VAL A 331 -0.43 19.70 28.56
CA VAL A 331 -0.72 19.48 29.95
C VAL A 331 0.67 19.28 30.46
N LYS A 332 1.12 20.19 31.33
CA LYS A 332 2.34 19.96 32.09
C LYS A 332 2.08 18.62 32.74
N TRP A 333 2.56 17.56 32.10
CA TRP A 333 2.06 16.23 32.37
C TRP A 333 2.38 15.96 33.83
N ARG A 334 1.33 15.67 34.61
CA ARG A 334 1.52 15.40 36.03
C ARG A 334 2.55 14.29 36.12
N ARG A 335 3.57 14.50 36.96
CA ARG A 335 4.43 13.38 37.36
C ARG A 335 3.51 12.31 37.92
N ILE A 336 3.66 11.08 37.46
CA ILE A 336 2.93 9.94 38.02
C ILE A 336 3.34 9.85 39.48
N THR A 337 2.40 10.17 40.36
CA THR A 337 2.52 10.11 41.82
C THR A 337 2.39 8.66 42.28
N ASP A 338 2.72 8.38 43.54
CA ASP A 338 2.77 7.01 44.06
C ASP A 338 1.36 6.38 44.22
N ASP A 339 0.31 7.19 44.27
CA ASP A 339 -1.10 6.78 44.26
C ASP A 339 -1.59 6.31 42.88
N MET A 340 -0.86 6.59 41.80
CA MET A 340 -1.20 6.23 40.42
C MET A 340 -0.51 4.94 39.94
N ASP A 341 -0.06 4.11 40.88
CA ASP A 341 0.73 2.92 40.60
C ASP A 341 -0.07 1.84 39.82
N HIS A 342 -1.40 1.80 39.98
CA HIS A 342 -2.30 0.91 39.24
C HIS A 342 -2.28 1.16 37.73
N LEU A 343 -1.91 2.36 37.29
CA LEU A 343 -1.81 2.70 35.87
C LEU A 343 -0.70 1.91 35.17
N PHE A 344 0.36 1.51 35.89
CA PHE A 344 1.41 0.68 35.31
C PHE A 344 0.94 -0.75 35.06
N ASP A 345 0.07 -1.28 35.91
CA ASP A 345 -0.50 -2.61 35.74
C ASP A 345 -1.51 -2.61 34.59
N ALA A 346 -2.32 -1.55 34.46
CA ALA A 346 -3.16 -1.34 33.28
C ALA A 346 -2.36 -1.18 31.98
N ALA A 347 -1.23 -0.47 32.01
CA ALA A 347 -0.36 -0.31 30.85
C ALA A 347 0.34 -1.64 30.46
N LYS A 348 0.59 -2.53 31.42
CA LYS A 348 1.25 -3.84 31.25
C LYS A 348 0.35 -4.92 30.66
N SER A 349 -0.90 -4.98 31.13
CA SER A 349 -1.86 -6.00 30.70
C SER A 349 -2.21 -5.88 29.22
N MET A 350 -1.85 -4.77 28.60
CA MET A 350 -2.09 -4.48 27.19
C MET A 350 -0.93 -4.94 26.30
N ASN A 351 -1.25 -5.78 25.32
CA ASN A 351 -0.46 -5.87 24.09
C ASN A 351 -0.87 -4.66 23.24
N PRO A 352 0.00 -3.66 23.01
CA PRO A 352 -0.35 -2.54 22.15
C PRO A 352 -0.53 -3.04 20.72
N VAL A 353 -1.76 -3.39 20.37
CA VAL A 353 -2.17 -3.43 18.97
C VAL A 353 -2.40 -1.98 18.59
N ASN A 354 -1.65 -1.52 17.60
CA ASN A 354 -1.60 -0.14 17.11
C ASN A 354 -2.94 0.28 16.47
N ILE A 355 -4.03 0.29 17.24
CA ILE A 355 -5.38 0.64 16.76
C ILE A 355 -5.75 1.99 17.36
N ASN A 356 -5.31 3.07 16.72
CA ASN A 356 -5.69 4.43 17.10
C ASN A 356 -7.23 4.58 17.04
N GLY A 357 -7.80 5.31 18.01
CA GLY A 357 -9.24 5.60 18.10
C GLY A 357 -10.09 4.55 18.85
N LEU A 358 -9.71 3.27 18.80
CA LEU A 358 -10.38 2.19 19.55
C LEU A 358 -9.78 1.93 20.93
N LEU A 359 -8.56 2.41 21.19
CA LEU A 359 -7.84 2.18 22.44
C LEU A 359 -8.68 2.58 23.66
N TRP A 360 -9.19 3.82 23.74
CA TRP A 360 -10.01 4.23 24.89
C TRP A 360 -11.20 3.28 25.17
N LYS A 361 -11.92 2.84 24.14
CA LYS A 361 -13.06 1.92 24.31
C LYS A 361 -12.62 0.56 24.83
N ILE A 362 -11.47 0.06 24.37
CA ILE A 362 -10.88 -1.20 24.86
C ILE A 362 -10.42 -1.02 26.31
N TYR A 363 -9.72 0.07 26.62
CA TYR A 363 -9.26 0.41 27.97
C TYR A 363 -10.40 0.52 28.96
N HIS A 364 -11.42 1.30 28.64
CA HIS A 364 -12.58 1.49 29.51
C HIS A 364 -13.40 0.20 29.67
N ARG A 365 -13.44 -0.69 28.67
CA ARG A 365 -14.12 -1.98 28.82
C ARG A 365 -13.39 -2.88 29.81
N ASP A 366 -12.07 -2.97 29.68
CA ASP A 366 -11.26 -3.90 30.47
C ASP A 366 -10.88 -3.30 31.85
N ASN A 367 -10.95 -1.97 31.98
CA ASN A 367 -10.68 -1.20 33.20
C ASN A 367 -11.68 -0.03 33.33
N PRO A 368 -12.95 -0.28 33.71
CA PRO A 368 -14.01 0.72 33.74
C PRO A 368 -13.79 1.87 34.73
N ASN A 369 -12.86 1.69 35.67
CA ASN A 369 -12.51 2.72 36.66
C ASN A 369 -11.44 3.71 36.16
N ILE A 370 -10.84 3.47 34.98
CA ILE A 370 -9.81 4.36 34.44
C ILE A 370 -10.47 5.62 33.90
N THR A 371 -10.04 6.79 34.38
CA THR A 371 -10.52 8.07 33.86
C THR A 371 -9.87 8.42 32.51
N VAL A 372 -10.42 9.39 31.79
CA VAL A 372 -9.85 9.86 30.51
C VAL A 372 -8.45 10.44 30.73
N GLU A 373 -8.21 11.13 31.84
CA GLU A 373 -6.90 11.66 32.22
C GLU A 373 -5.89 10.54 32.49
N GLU A 374 -6.30 9.51 33.22
CA GLU A 374 -5.48 8.34 33.50
C GLU A 374 -5.15 7.56 32.22
N PHE A 375 -6.10 7.43 31.30
CA PHE A 375 -5.85 6.84 29.98
C PHE A 375 -4.83 7.66 29.18
N ASN A 376 -4.93 8.98 29.17
CA ASN A 376 -3.94 9.83 28.51
C ASN A 376 -2.53 9.64 29.09
N ILE A 377 -2.41 9.35 30.39
CA ILE A 377 -1.12 8.97 31.01
C ILE A 377 -0.64 7.61 30.48
N ILE A 378 -1.52 6.61 30.38
CA ILE A 378 -1.16 5.29 29.85
C ILE A 378 -0.75 5.37 28.38
N ASP A 379 -1.51 6.08 27.54
CA ASP A 379 -1.16 6.32 26.15
C ASP A 379 0.19 7.05 26.05
N HIS A 380 0.45 7.99 26.96
CA HIS A 380 1.77 8.62 27.05
C HIS A 380 2.88 7.60 27.36
N LEU A 381 2.68 6.69 28.32
CA LEU A 381 3.65 5.63 28.63
C LEU A 381 3.93 4.75 27.42
N HIS A 382 2.88 4.36 26.67
CA HIS A 382 3.01 3.60 25.43
C HIS A 382 3.71 4.40 24.32
N SER A 383 3.45 5.70 24.22
CA SER A 383 4.12 6.58 23.27
C SER A 383 5.63 6.72 23.51
N ARG A 384 6.06 6.56 24.78
CA ARG A 384 7.45 6.66 25.22
C ARG A 384 8.22 5.37 25.06
N CYS A 385 7.55 4.21 25.09
CA CYS A 385 8.15 2.89 24.99
C CYS A 385 7.45 2.09 23.88
N LYS A 386 8.05 2.07 22.69
CA LYS A 386 7.48 1.40 21.51
C LYS A 386 8.30 0.20 21.13
N VAL A 387 7.64 -0.85 20.62
CA VAL A 387 8.31 -2.04 20.13
C VAL A 387 7.89 -2.27 18.69
N TYR A 388 8.88 -2.41 17.81
CA TYR A 388 8.67 -2.65 16.38
C TYR A 388 9.28 -3.99 15.99
N PRO A 389 8.62 -4.80 15.15
CA PRO A 389 9.21 -6.03 14.64
C PRO A 389 10.36 -5.71 13.67
N LEU A 390 11.41 -6.54 13.69
CA LEU A 390 12.47 -6.52 12.69
C LEU A 390 12.05 -7.32 11.44
N PRO A 391 12.59 -6.97 10.26
CA PRO A 391 12.51 -7.82 9.06
C PRO A 391 12.91 -9.27 9.34
N CYS A 392 12.20 -10.21 8.72
CA CYS A 392 12.35 -11.65 9.00
C CYS A 392 13.78 -12.18 8.82
N ASN A 393 14.55 -11.64 7.88
CA ASN A 393 15.95 -11.99 7.66
C ASN A 393 16.85 -11.57 8.83
N LEU A 394 16.63 -10.40 9.41
CA LEU A 394 17.38 -9.92 10.58
C LEU A 394 16.98 -10.70 11.84
N THR A 395 15.70 -11.00 11.99
CA THR A 395 15.20 -11.87 13.07
C THR A 395 15.84 -13.26 12.98
N ALA A 396 15.84 -13.89 11.81
CA ALA A 396 16.47 -15.19 11.61
C ALA A 396 17.97 -15.18 11.93
N MET A 397 18.66 -14.08 11.59
CA MET A 397 20.07 -13.88 11.91
C MET A 397 20.29 -13.76 13.43
N GLN A 398 19.47 -12.98 14.15
CA GLN A 398 19.51 -12.91 15.61
C GLN A 398 19.25 -14.28 16.24
N CYS A 399 18.21 -15.00 15.82
CA CYS A 399 17.89 -16.34 16.32
C CYS A 399 19.07 -17.31 16.14
N SER A 400 19.65 -17.37 14.94
CA SER A 400 20.77 -18.25 14.64
C SER A 400 21.98 -17.97 15.53
N ALA A 401 22.31 -16.69 15.73
CA ALA A 401 23.46 -16.30 16.54
C ALA A 401 23.26 -16.60 18.03
N ILE A 402 22.05 -16.36 18.55
CA ILE A 402 21.69 -16.65 19.95
C ILE A 402 21.69 -18.16 20.20
N LEU A 403 21.06 -18.95 19.32
CA LEU A 403 21.06 -20.41 19.42
C LEU A 403 22.48 -20.98 19.36
N LYS A 404 23.33 -20.45 18.48
CA LYS A 404 24.73 -20.89 18.41
C LYS A 404 25.49 -20.63 19.72
N ARG A 405 25.20 -19.52 20.41
CA ARG A 405 25.93 -19.08 21.61
C ARG A 405 25.41 -19.69 22.90
N TYR A 406 24.10 -19.90 23.00
CA TYR A 406 23.42 -20.28 24.25
C TYR A 406 22.62 -21.59 24.12
N SER A 407 22.91 -22.43 23.12
CA SER A 407 22.19 -23.70 22.91
C SER A 407 22.27 -24.67 24.09
N SER A 408 23.31 -24.57 24.92
CA SER A 408 23.50 -25.41 26.10
C SER A 408 22.80 -24.90 27.37
N ASP A 409 22.33 -23.64 27.39
CA ASP A 409 21.72 -23.01 28.57
C ASP A 409 20.49 -22.20 28.17
N HIS A 410 19.33 -22.83 28.29
CA HIS A 410 18.03 -22.22 28.00
C HIS A 410 17.73 -21.01 28.89
N PHE A 411 18.15 -21.03 30.16
CA PHE A 411 17.89 -19.95 31.10
C PHE A 411 18.71 -18.71 30.76
N GLN A 412 20.00 -18.90 30.45
CA GLN A 412 20.84 -17.81 29.96
C GLN A 412 20.32 -17.26 28.63
N MET A 413 19.88 -18.12 27.71
CA MET A 413 19.27 -17.70 26.45
C MET A 413 18.03 -16.82 26.69
N GLU A 414 17.12 -17.24 27.57
CA GLU A 414 15.91 -16.49 27.89
C GLU A 414 16.23 -15.12 28.50
N ASN A 415 17.19 -15.05 29.41
CA ASN A 415 17.60 -13.80 30.05
C ASN A 415 18.26 -12.84 29.07
N MET A 416 19.07 -13.33 28.13
CA MET A 416 19.74 -12.49 27.13
C MET A 416 18.77 -11.89 26.11
N MET A 417 17.61 -12.52 25.90
CA MET A 417 16.58 -11.99 25.00
C MET A 417 15.67 -10.96 25.66
N LYS A 418 15.65 -10.88 27.00
CA LYS A 418 14.76 -9.98 27.73
C LYS A 418 15.49 -8.72 28.17
N VAL A 419 14.88 -7.58 27.90
CA VAL A 419 15.28 -6.30 28.49
C VAL A 419 14.21 -5.85 29.48
N HIS A 420 14.65 -5.39 30.65
CA HIS A 420 13.76 -4.94 31.70
C HIS A 420 13.81 -3.42 31.81
N ILE A 421 12.65 -2.78 31.85
CA ILE A 421 12.52 -1.32 31.74
C ILE A 421 11.58 -0.83 32.83
N CYS A 422 12.00 0.18 33.60
CA CYS A 422 11.12 0.87 34.53
C CYS A 422 10.34 1.99 33.82
N MET A 423 9.04 1.80 33.59
CA MET A 423 8.16 2.75 32.91
C MET A 423 8.10 4.10 33.63
N LYS A 424 8.09 4.11 34.98
CA LYS A 424 8.10 5.34 35.79
C LYS A 424 9.37 6.18 35.55
N CYS A 425 10.54 5.53 35.50
CA CYS A 425 11.80 6.20 35.24
C CYS A 425 11.94 6.64 33.77
N CYS A 426 11.45 5.84 32.83
CA CYS A 426 11.39 6.21 31.41
C CYS A 426 10.43 7.36 31.10
N ASN A 427 9.57 7.76 32.04
CA ASN A 427 8.73 8.95 31.88
C ASN A 427 9.46 10.25 32.26
N LYS A 428 10.62 10.20 32.93
CA LYS A 428 11.39 11.40 33.28
C LYS A 428 12.04 12.00 32.01
N LEU A 429 11.97 13.33 31.85
CA LEU A 429 12.44 14.07 30.66
C LEU A 429 13.90 13.79 30.26
N ASN A 430 14.76 13.40 31.21
CA ASN A 430 16.18 13.11 31.00
C ASN A 430 16.53 11.61 31.17
N GLY A 431 15.54 10.72 31.12
CA GLY A 431 15.71 9.27 31.31
C GLY A 431 16.32 8.56 30.09
N PHE A 432 17.51 8.98 29.64
CA PHE A 432 18.08 8.55 28.34
C PHE A 432 18.66 7.12 28.29
N THR A 433 18.47 6.27 29.30
CA THR A 433 19.14 4.97 29.32
C THR A 433 18.23 3.81 29.71
N VAL A 434 18.31 2.75 28.90
CA VAL A 434 17.88 1.37 29.23
C VAL A 434 18.55 0.86 30.53
N SER A 435 19.58 1.56 31.01
CA SER A 435 20.26 1.35 32.30
C SER A 435 19.42 1.87 33.49
N SER A 436 18.16 1.46 33.62
CA SER A 436 17.58 1.44 34.96
C SER A 436 18.33 0.40 35.76
N LYS A 437 19.10 0.82 36.78
CA LYS A 437 19.70 -0.12 37.74
C LYS A 437 18.54 -0.87 38.40
N LEU A 438 18.31 -2.12 38.03
CA LEU A 438 17.30 -2.97 38.64
C LEU A 438 17.98 -3.87 39.68
N ARG A 439 17.27 -4.15 40.77
CA ARG A 439 17.73 -5.06 41.83
C ARG A 439 16.70 -6.16 41.99
N LEU A 440 17.14 -7.41 42.08
CA LEU A 440 16.25 -8.51 42.44
C LEU A 440 16.02 -8.47 43.96
N CYS A 441 14.76 -8.34 44.39
CA CYS A 441 14.42 -8.46 45.80
C CYS A 441 14.39 -9.94 46.17
N MET A 442 15.32 -10.39 47.04
CA MET A 442 15.44 -11.81 47.40
C MET A 442 14.21 -12.35 48.14
N GLN A 443 13.46 -11.50 48.84
CA GLN A 443 12.25 -11.91 49.59
C GLN A 443 11.06 -12.16 48.66
N THR A 444 10.83 -11.27 47.68
CA THR A 444 9.68 -11.37 46.77
C THR A 444 10.01 -12.02 45.44
N ASN A 445 11.29 -12.25 45.15
CA ASN A 445 11.83 -12.66 43.86
C ASN A 445 11.38 -11.75 42.70
N GLN A 446 11.09 -10.47 42.98
CA GLN A 446 10.68 -9.49 41.99
C GLN A 446 11.78 -8.46 41.73
N LEU A 447 11.89 -8.02 40.48
CA LEU A 447 12.76 -6.89 40.13
C LEU A 447 12.18 -5.60 40.73
N ARG A 448 13.02 -4.81 41.38
CA ARG A 448 12.72 -3.46 41.88
C ARG A 448 13.64 -2.46 41.20
N CYS A 449 13.10 -1.31 40.83
CA CYS A 449 13.90 -0.25 40.24
C CYS A 449 14.70 0.42 41.34
N ALA A 450 16.03 0.48 41.23
CA ALA A 450 16.85 1.14 42.25
C ALA A 450 16.58 2.64 42.37
N SER A 451 16.02 3.26 41.33
CA SER A 451 15.76 4.71 41.29
C SER A 451 14.40 5.12 41.86
N CYS A 452 13.37 4.28 41.75
CA CYS A 452 12.03 4.59 42.29
C CYS A 452 11.52 3.58 43.32
N GLY A 453 12.24 2.48 43.57
CA GLY A 453 11.85 1.45 44.53
C GLY A 453 10.70 0.54 44.11
N LEU A 454 10.03 0.84 42.99
CA LEU A 454 8.83 0.15 42.53
C LEU A 454 9.15 -1.08 41.67
N HIS A 455 8.30 -2.11 41.78
CA HIS A 455 8.37 -3.35 41.01
C HIS A 455 7.27 -3.43 39.94
N ASN A 456 6.05 -2.97 40.26
CA ASN A 456 4.91 -2.84 39.36
C ASN A 456 5.16 -1.91 38.16
N SER A 457 6.12 -0.99 38.23
CA SER A 457 6.50 -0.15 37.09
C SER A 457 7.47 -0.82 36.11
N ILE A 458 7.98 -2.03 36.40
CA ILE A 458 8.96 -2.72 35.56
C ILE A 458 8.28 -3.64 34.56
N ILE A 459 8.58 -3.46 33.27
CA ILE A 459 8.16 -4.33 32.18
C ILE A 459 9.34 -5.13 31.64
N SER A 460 9.05 -6.32 31.10
CA SER A 460 10.02 -7.19 30.46
C SER A 460 9.70 -7.30 28.98
N VAL A 461 10.59 -6.83 28.12
CA VAL A 461 10.41 -6.85 26.67
C VAL A 461 11.32 -7.91 26.07
N ASN A 462 10.75 -8.89 25.37
CA ASN A 462 11.53 -9.81 24.55
C ASN A 462 11.99 -9.08 23.27
N MET A 463 13.30 -8.93 23.12
CA MET A 463 13.98 -8.20 22.07
C MET A 463 14.32 -9.03 20.84
N LEU A 464 14.10 -10.35 20.88
CA LEU A 464 14.34 -11.22 19.73
C LEU A 464 13.45 -10.81 18.56
N GLY A 465 14.08 -10.43 17.45
CA GLY A 465 13.37 -9.97 16.26
C GLY A 465 12.64 -8.64 16.45
N LYS A 466 13.05 -7.80 17.41
CA LYS A 466 12.40 -6.52 17.70
C LYS A 466 13.39 -5.37 17.87
N ILE A 467 12.90 -4.17 17.59
CA ILE A 467 13.50 -2.89 17.92
C ILE A 467 12.68 -2.29 19.05
N LEU A 468 13.36 -1.83 20.09
CA LEU A 468 12.74 -1.13 21.22
C LEU A 468 13.10 0.34 21.11
N VAL A 469 12.10 1.22 21.10
CA VAL A 469 12.29 2.67 21.08
C VAL A 469 11.86 3.23 22.42
N ILE A 470 12.81 3.77 23.17
CA ILE A 470 12.57 4.47 24.44
C ILE A 470 12.88 5.95 24.24
N GLN A 471 11.89 6.82 24.39
CA GLN A 471 12.05 8.27 24.25
C GLN A 471 12.74 8.68 22.93
N GLY A 472 12.46 7.95 21.84
CA GLY A 472 13.07 8.19 20.53
C GLY A 472 14.46 7.57 20.33
N ALA A 473 15.09 7.00 21.36
CA ALA A 473 16.30 6.20 21.22
C ALA A 473 15.94 4.76 20.87
N SER A 474 16.44 4.27 19.74
CA SER A 474 16.23 2.91 19.27
C SER A 474 17.28 1.96 19.84
N TYR A 475 16.86 0.76 20.25
CA TYR A 475 17.70 -0.30 20.79
C TYR A 475 17.42 -1.62 20.07
N ILE A 476 18.47 -2.39 19.84
CA ILE A 476 18.41 -3.71 19.19
C ILE A 476 19.24 -4.74 19.97
N LEU A 477 18.85 -6.01 19.87
CA LEU A 477 19.67 -7.12 20.34
C LEU A 477 20.76 -7.42 19.31
N CYS A 478 22.02 -7.16 19.65
CA CYS A 478 23.13 -7.34 18.71
C CYS A 478 23.36 -8.84 18.45
N PRO A 479 23.30 -9.32 17.20
CA PRO A 479 23.50 -10.74 16.89
C PRO A 479 24.94 -11.21 17.21
N CYS A 480 25.94 -10.33 17.14
CA CYS A 480 27.34 -10.72 17.35
C CYS A 480 27.67 -10.97 18.83
N CYS A 481 27.20 -10.11 19.72
CA CYS A 481 27.58 -10.13 21.15
C CYS A 481 26.44 -10.50 22.10
N GLY A 482 25.20 -10.55 21.61
CA GLY A 482 24.03 -10.84 22.44
C GLY A 482 23.66 -9.74 23.43
N THR A 483 24.29 -8.56 23.35
CA THR A 483 23.97 -7.41 24.22
C THR A 483 23.04 -6.42 23.52
N PHE A 484 22.28 -5.65 24.31
CA PHE A 484 21.44 -4.57 23.81
C PHE A 484 22.30 -3.37 23.43
N LYS A 485 22.16 -2.91 22.18
CA LYS A 485 22.89 -1.76 21.66
C LYS A 485 21.93 -0.69 21.18
N ARG A 486 22.34 0.56 21.33
CA ARG A 486 21.68 1.67 20.64
C ARG A 486 21.84 1.49 19.14
N TRP A 487 20.73 1.59 18.42
CA TRP A 487 20.70 1.49 16.97
C TRP A 487 20.81 2.89 16.37
N ASN A 488 21.88 3.13 15.62
CA ASN A 488 22.16 4.42 14.98
C ASN A 488 21.63 4.49 13.54
N HIS A 489 20.84 3.50 13.12
CA HIS A 489 20.24 3.41 11.78
C HIS A 489 21.25 3.37 10.63
N THR A 490 22.49 2.93 10.87
CA THR A 490 23.52 2.87 9.82
C THR A 490 23.46 1.60 8.98
N GLY A 491 22.74 0.57 9.45
CA GLY A 491 22.64 -0.75 8.82
C GLY A 491 23.86 -1.66 9.09
N ASN A 492 25.00 -1.06 9.44
CA ASN A 492 26.24 -1.77 9.75
C ASN A 492 26.18 -2.56 11.06
N GLU A 493 25.21 -2.28 11.94
CA GLU A 493 25.07 -2.93 13.25
C GLU A 493 24.74 -4.42 13.16
N PHE A 494 24.33 -4.88 11.97
CA PHE A 494 23.98 -6.26 11.67
C PHE A 494 25.07 -7.00 10.88
N THR A 495 25.97 -6.28 10.21
CA THR A 495 26.95 -6.84 9.28
C THR A 495 28.39 -6.73 9.77
N LYS A 496 28.72 -5.67 10.51
CA LYS A 496 30.07 -5.49 11.04
C LYS A 496 30.25 -6.31 12.33
N PRO A 497 31.41 -6.98 12.51
CA PRO A 497 31.78 -7.54 13.79
C PRO A 497 31.68 -6.46 14.86
N CYS A 498 30.98 -6.76 15.94
CA CYS A 498 30.91 -5.88 17.09
C CYS A 498 32.34 -5.65 17.62
N GLU A 499 32.80 -4.40 17.73
CA GLU A 499 34.14 -4.05 18.25
C GLU A 499 34.38 -4.64 19.66
N PHE A 500 33.32 -4.80 20.46
CA PHE A 500 33.38 -5.44 21.77
C PHE A 500 33.47 -6.97 21.74
N ALA A 501 33.22 -7.62 20.59
CA ALA A 501 33.34 -9.07 20.49
C ALA A 501 34.81 -9.54 20.66
N ASN A 502 35.78 -8.70 20.33
CA ASN A 502 37.21 -8.99 20.48
C ASN A 502 37.69 -8.97 21.95
N HIS A 503 36.90 -8.45 22.89
CA HIS A 503 37.26 -8.46 24.32
C HIS A 503 36.82 -9.73 25.07
N TYR A 504 35.91 -10.53 24.51
CA TYR A 504 35.35 -11.72 25.17
C TYR A 504 35.86 -13.06 24.61
N SER A 505 36.83 -13.04 23.68
CA SER A 505 37.49 -14.25 23.18
C SER A 505 38.57 -14.80 24.13
N ASN A 506 38.72 -14.24 25.33
CA ASN A 506 39.57 -14.80 26.39
C ASN A 506 38.69 -15.39 27.51
N PRO A 507 38.63 -16.72 27.70
CA PRO A 507 37.69 -17.36 28.63
C PRO A 507 38.15 -17.29 30.10
N ARG A 508 38.79 -16.20 30.53
CA ARG A 508 39.17 -15.99 31.93
C ARG A 508 38.63 -14.67 32.44
N ILE A 509 37.72 -14.81 33.42
CA ILE A 509 37.26 -13.83 34.40
C ILE A 509 36.10 -12.92 33.95
N GLY A 510 34.91 -13.31 34.40
CA GLY A 510 33.81 -12.40 34.71
C GLY A 510 33.27 -12.77 36.09
N THR A 511 33.86 -12.21 37.14
CA THR A 511 33.37 -12.28 38.52
C THR A 511 32.05 -11.51 38.65
N SER A 512 30.95 -12.24 38.85
CA SER A 512 29.91 -11.96 39.84
C SER A 512 28.75 -12.94 39.62
N LEU A 513 28.38 -13.70 40.68
CA LEU A 513 27.23 -14.61 40.82
C LEU A 513 27.34 -16.07 40.34
N SER A 514 28.47 -16.77 40.56
CA SER A 514 28.52 -18.25 40.40
C SER A 514 29.25 -19.03 41.49
N SER A 515 29.43 -18.46 42.68
CA SER A 515 29.81 -19.23 43.86
C SER A 515 28.57 -19.87 44.47
N ILE A 516 28.15 -21.03 43.98
CA ILE A 516 27.45 -22.12 44.68
C ILE A 516 27.21 -23.24 43.65
N LEU A 517 27.69 -24.45 43.98
CA LEU A 517 27.53 -25.74 43.29
C LEU A 517 28.48 -26.03 42.10
N LYS A 518 29.63 -26.63 42.41
CA LYS A 518 30.30 -27.65 41.60
C LYS A 518 30.34 -28.96 42.38
N MET A 519 29.76 -30.03 41.85
CA MET A 519 30.19 -31.41 42.13
C MET A 519 30.12 -32.26 40.86
N SER A 520 31.27 -32.91 40.61
CA SER A 520 31.54 -34.18 39.92
C SER A 520 31.01 -34.47 38.51
N SER A 521 32.01 -34.58 37.64
CA SER A 521 32.19 -35.36 36.41
C SER A 521 31.82 -36.85 36.45
N SER A 522 31.47 -37.41 35.28
CA SER A 522 32.09 -38.60 34.65
C SER A 522 31.34 -38.92 33.33
N ASP A 523 31.95 -38.69 32.18
CA ASP A 523 32.61 -39.70 31.31
C ASP A 523 31.70 -40.82 30.77
N HIS A 524 31.53 -40.86 29.43
CA HIS A 524 31.87 -42.01 28.57
C HIS A 524 31.59 -41.70 27.10
N GLY A 525 32.51 -42.13 26.22
CA GLY A 525 32.50 -41.90 24.78
C GLY A 525 32.36 -43.16 23.92
N GLY A 526 32.54 -42.95 22.61
CA GLY A 526 32.71 -43.96 21.55
C GLY A 526 31.40 -44.43 20.89
N TYR A 527 31.34 -44.89 19.65
CA TYR A 527 32.22 -44.90 18.48
C TYR A 527 31.39 -45.52 17.32
N TYR A 528 31.76 -45.21 16.08
CA TYR A 528 31.57 -45.95 14.81
C TYR A 528 30.29 -45.88 13.94
N ASN A 529 30.63 -45.80 12.64
CA ASN A 529 29.91 -45.91 11.37
C ASN A 529 29.12 -47.24 11.22
N ASP A 530 28.21 -47.47 10.28
CA ASP A 530 28.40 -47.44 8.82
C ASP A 530 27.12 -47.95 8.09
N ILE A 531 27.07 -47.76 6.75
CA ILE A 531 26.38 -48.59 5.73
C ILE A 531 24.94 -48.27 5.23
N LYS A 532 24.95 -47.72 3.99
CA LYS A 532 24.30 -48.13 2.71
C LYS A 532 22.78 -48.21 2.49
N ASN A 533 22.35 -47.36 1.56
CA ASN A 533 21.62 -47.63 0.31
C ASN A 533 20.47 -48.66 0.26
N ARG A 534 19.26 -48.17 -0.06
CA ARG A 534 18.37 -48.81 -1.04
C ARG A 534 17.47 -47.78 -1.73
N LYS A 535 17.60 -47.69 -3.06
CA LYS A 535 16.67 -46.98 -3.96
C LYS A 535 15.54 -47.95 -4.33
N SER A 536 14.29 -47.48 -4.30
CA SER A 536 13.23 -48.04 -5.12
C SER A 536 12.29 -46.93 -5.58
N SER A 537 12.24 -46.75 -6.88
CA SER A 537 11.33 -45.88 -7.62
C SER A 537 9.90 -46.45 -7.60
N LYS A 538 8.93 -45.66 -7.14
CA LYS A 538 7.53 -45.81 -7.56
C LYS A 538 6.96 -44.44 -7.94
N SER A 539 6.45 -44.39 -9.16
CA SER A 539 5.66 -43.31 -9.73
C SER A 539 4.24 -43.44 -9.19
N SER A 540 3.73 -42.41 -8.52
CA SER A 540 2.31 -42.29 -8.18
C SER A 540 1.87 -40.84 -8.31
N TYR A 541 0.79 -40.65 -9.05
CA TYR A 541 0.01 -39.41 -9.10
C TYR A 541 -0.40 -39.02 -7.67
N PHE A 542 -0.12 -37.77 -7.27
CA PHE A 542 -0.53 -37.25 -5.96
C PHE A 542 -1.79 -36.39 -6.06
N LYS A 543 -2.81 -36.82 -5.32
CA LYS A 543 -4.04 -36.10 -4.98
C LYS A 543 -3.80 -35.46 -3.61
N PHE A 544 -3.99 -34.15 -3.48
CA PHE A 544 -3.96 -33.45 -2.19
C PHE A 544 -5.38 -33.51 -1.60
N GLU A 545 -5.68 -34.54 -0.81
CA GLU A 545 -6.83 -34.52 0.10
C GLU A 545 -6.28 -34.31 1.51
N ALA A 546 -6.75 -33.22 2.14
CA ALA A 546 -6.42 -32.89 3.51
C ALA A 546 -7.11 -33.91 4.43
N SER A 547 -6.34 -34.86 4.95
CA SER A 547 -6.72 -35.64 6.12
C SER A 547 -5.93 -35.15 7.33
N ASP A 548 -6.65 -34.96 8.42
CA ASP A 548 -6.11 -34.61 9.73
C ASP A 548 -5.24 -35.76 10.25
N THR A 549 -3.92 -35.62 10.17
CA THR A 549 -2.97 -36.50 10.87
C THR A 549 -1.80 -35.72 11.47
N ASN A 550 -2.07 -35.04 12.59
CA ASN A 550 -1.06 -34.78 13.61
C ASN A 550 -1.05 -35.98 14.58
N SER A 551 -0.39 -37.09 14.22
CA SER A 551 0.13 -38.12 15.15
C SER A 551 0.64 -39.36 14.42
N THR A 552 1.85 -39.30 13.84
CA THR A 552 2.65 -40.53 13.61
C THR A 552 4.14 -40.31 13.26
N LEU A 553 4.66 -39.08 13.32
CA LEU A 553 6.08 -38.80 13.06
C LEU A 553 6.87 -38.55 14.35
N ILE A 554 6.80 -39.49 15.29
CA ILE A 554 7.82 -39.69 16.32
C ILE A 554 8.00 -41.20 16.48
N LYS A 555 8.69 -41.84 15.53
CA LYS A 555 9.30 -43.15 15.75
C LYS A 555 10.72 -43.14 15.19
N ASN A 556 11.66 -43.29 16.13
CA ASN A 556 13.09 -43.54 15.97
C ASN A 556 13.94 -42.31 15.62
N GLY A 557 14.80 -41.90 16.55
CA GLY A 557 15.72 -40.76 16.50
C GLY A 557 16.81 -40.84 15.41
N ARG A 558 16.39 -40.98 14.15
CA ARG A 558 17.24 -40.73 12.99
C ARG A 558 17.06 -39.28 12.59
N ALA A 559 18.17 -38.56 12.47
CA ALA A 559 18.19 -37.20 11.93
C ALA A 559 17.40 -37.18 10.61
N CYS A 560 16.37 -36.33 10.55
CA CYS A 560 15.46 -36.25 9.41
C CYS A 560 16.29 -36.01 8.13
N CYS A 561 16.38 -37.03 7.27
CA CYS A 561 17.18 -36.95 6.06
C CYS A 561 16.63 -35.82 5.19
N LYS A 562 17.49 -34.83 4.86
CA LYS A 562 17.13 -33.77 3.93
C LYS A 562 16.89 -34.41 2.57
N GLU A 563 15.65 -34.44 2.13
CA GLU A 563 15.26 -34.92 0.81
C GLU A 563 14.41 -33.88 0.08
N CYS A 564 14.46 -33.91 -1.26
CA CYS A 564 13.63 -33.05 -2.08
C CYS A 564 12.17 -33.44 -1.85
N ILE A 565 11.37 -32.51 -1.31
CA ILE A 565 9.96 -32.77 -0.97
C ILE A 565 9.13 -33.27 -2.16
N ARG A 566 9.62 -33.06 -3.39
CA ARG A 566 8.94 -33.46 -4.61
C ARG A 566 9.37 -34.81 -5.19
N CYS A 567 10.61 -35.26 -4.95
CA CYS A 567 11.11 -36.48 -5.59
C CYS A 567 11.99 -37.36 -4.73
N GLY A 568 12.15 -37.06 -3.44
CA GLY A 568 12.96 -37.84 -2.51
C GLY A 568 14.47 -37.82 -2.79
N LYS A 569 14.96 -37.00 -3.74
CA LYS A 569 16.41 -36.89 -3.97
C LYS A 569 17.09 -36.28 -2.75
N THR A 570 18.18 -36.87 -2.28
CA THR A 570 18.95 -36.39 -1.12
C THR A 570 20.17 -35.53 -1.50
N SER A 571 20.47 -35.39 -2.79
CA SER A 571 21.61 -34.62 -3.30
C SER A 571 21.18 -33.38 -4.09
N ASN A 572 22.09 -32.39 -4.16
CA ASN A 572 21.89 -31.11 -4.86
C ASN A 572 20.60 -30.41 -4.44
N LEU A 573 20.40 -30.35 -3.13
CA LEU A 573 19.26 -29.71 -2.49
C LEU A 573 19.57 -28.26 -2.20
N GLU A 574 18.65 -27.39 -2.56
CA GLU A 574 18.66 -25.99 -2.18
C GLU A 574 17.45 -25.72 -1.29
N ARG A 575 17.69 -24.94 -0.24
CA ARG A 575 16.70 -24.65 0.80
C ARG A 575 15.82 -23.48 0.36
N VAL A 576 14.52 -23.70 0.36
CA VAL A 576 13.49 -22.69 0.09
C VAL A 576 12.72 -22.42 1.36
N VAL A 577 12.51 -21.14 1.68
CA VAL A 577 11.71 -20.71 2.82
C VAL A 577 10.44 -20.07 2.28
N VAL A 578 9.27 -20.61 2.64
CA VAL A 578 7.96 -20.11 2.22
C VAL A 578 7.03 -19.93 3.41
N LEU A 579 6.12 -18.97 3.33
CA LEU A 579 5.11 -18.78 4.37
C LEU A 579 4.04 -19.86 4.28
N ASN A 580 3.73 -20.54 5.38
CA ASN A 580 2.49 -21.28 5.48
C ASN A 580 1.39 -20.32 5.96
N ALA A 581 0.67 -19.72 5.02
CA ALA A 581 -0.36 -18.73 5.31
C ALA A 581 -1.46 -19.24 6.26
N LYS A 582 -1.73 -20.55 6.28
CA LYS A 582 -2.72 -21.16 7.20
C LYS A 582 -2.28 -21.08 8.66
N TYR A 583 -0.98 -21.21 8.92
CA TYR A 583 -0.43 -21.28 10.27
C TYR A 583 0.41 -20.05 10.65
N GLY A 584 0.60 -19.09 9.74
CA GLY A 584 1.41 -17.89 9.99
C GLY A 584 2.90 -18.16 10.24
N VAL A 585 3.42 -19.33 9.85
CA VAL A 585 4.82 -19.74 10.09
C VAL A 585 5.59 -19.92 8.80
N HIS A 586 6.88 -19.57 8.80
CA HIS A 586 7.79 -19.89 7.70
C HIS A 586 8.22 -21.35 7.78
N ILE A 587 8.05 -22.09 6.68
CA ILE A 587 8.47 -23.49 6.55
C ILE A 587 9.69 -23.56 5.65
N GLN A 588 10.69 -24.34 6.08
CA GLN A 588 11.88 -24.65 5.28
C GLN A 588 11.62 -25.93 4.50
N LEU A 589 11.68 -25.83 3.17
CA LEU A 589 11.56 -26.94 2.24
C LEU A 589 12.88 -27.15 1.52
N TYR A 590 13.20 -28.39 1.17
CA TYR A 590 14.34 -28.70 0.32
C TYR A 590 13.84 -29.10 -1.06
N LEU A 591 14.39 -28.46 -2.10
CA LEU A 591 14.11 -28.80 -3.50
C LEU A 591 15.42 -29.12 -4.21
N CYS A 592 15.44 -30.20 -4.99
CA CYS A 592 16.59 -30.47 -5.85
C CYS A 592 16.62 -29.47 -7.01
N MET A 593 17.80 -29.24 -7.61
CA MET A 593 17.98 -28.33 -8.76
C MET A 593 16.97 -28.54 -9.91
N LYS A 594 16.47 -29.77 -10.12
CA LYS A 594 15.47 -30.07 -11.18
C LYS A 594 14.07 -29.52 -10.87
N HIS A 595 13.74 -29.39 -9.58
CA HIS A 595 12.44 -28.92 -9.07
C HIS A 595 12.50 -27.51 -8.49
N MET A 596 13.68 -26.92 -8.41
CA MET A 596 13.83 -25.52 -8.05
C MET A 596 13.20 -24.64 -9.14
N LEU A 597 12.41 -23.67 -8.72
CA LEU A 597 11.89 -22.65 -9.64
C LEU A 597 13.00 -21.65 -9.98
N PRO A 598 13.04 -21.13 -11.22
CA PRO A 598 13.94 -20.04 -11.55
C PRO A 598 13.79 -18.85 -10.60
N ARG A 599 14.90 -18.18 -10.24
CA ARG A 599 14.91 -17.05 -9.30
C ARG A 599 13.91 -15.94 -9.66
N TYR A 600 13.69 -15.70 -10.96
CA TYR A 600 12.74 -14.70 -11.43
C TYR A 600 11.26 -15.06 -11.18
N ILE A 601 10.93 -16.35 -10.96
CA ILE A 601 9.60 -16.82 -10.54
C ILE A 601 9.50 -16.80 -9.01
N MET A 602 10.57 -17.22 -8.32
CA MET A 602 10.61 -17.29 -6.86
C MET A 602 10.27 -15.97 -6.16
N LYS A 603 10.56 -14.82 -6.76
CA LYS A 603 10.19 -13.50 -6.20
C LYS A 603 8.67 -13.25 -6.09
N PHE A 604 7.86 -14.05 -6.76
CA PHE A 604 6.40 -13.98 -6.73
C PHE A 604 5.77 -15.09 -5.86
N VAL A 605 6.59 -15.96 -5.27
CA VAL A 605 6.13 -17.04 -4.40
C VAL A 605 6.10 -16.54 -2.96
N ILE A 606 4.91 -16.24 -2.45
CA ILE A 606 4.74 -15.69 -1.10
C ILE A 606 4.50 -16.83 -0.11
N ASP A 607 3.59 -17.74 -0.45
CA ASP A 607 3.17 -18.85 0.40
C ASP A 607 3.36 -20.25 -0.23
N ILE A 608 2.99 -21.29 0.52
CA ILE A 608 3.06 -22.69 0.07
C ILE A 608 2.13 -22.96 -1.12
N LYS A 609 0.97 -22.31 -1.19
CA LYS A 609 0.04 -22.48 -2.31
C LYS A 609 0.60 -21.86 -3.58
N ASP A 610 1.24 -20.70 -3.49
CA ASP A 610 1.97 -20.07 -4.58
C ASP A 610 3.11 -20.94 -5.08
N LEU A 611 3.90 -21.52 -4.16
CA LEU A 611 5.00 -22.42 -4.51
C LEU A 611 4.47 -23.63 -5.28
N ALA A 612 3.39 -24.24 -4.80
CA ALA A 612 2.76 -25.39 -5.45
C ALA A 612 2.23 -25.02 -6.85
N ARG A 613 1.49 -23.91 -6.99
CA ARG A 613 0.98 -23.41 -8.27
C ARG A 613 2.10 -23.10 -9.26
N ALA A 614 3.13 -22.39 -8.82
CA ALA A 614 4.28 -22.05 -9.65
C ALA A 614 5.05 -23.29 -10.10
N CYS A 615 5.24 -24.28 -9.20
CA CYS A 615 5.85 -25.58 -9.53
C CYS A 615 5.07 -26.32 -10.63
N VAL A 616 3.74 -26.41 -10.52
CA VAL A 616 2.89 -27.07 -11.53
C VAL A 616 2.98 -26.35 -12.87
N ASN A 617 2.86 -25.03 -12.88
CA ASN A 617 2.93 -24.23 -14.11
C ASN A 617 4.32 -24.31 -14.78
N TYR A 618 5.38 -24.34 -13.98
CA TYR A 618 6.74 -24.47 -14.48
C TYR A 618 6.99 -25.82 -15.15
N ASP A 619 6.50 -26.92 -14.57
CA ASP A 619 6.63 -28.23 -15.21
C ASP A 619 5.81 -28.37 -16.48
N ARG A 620 4.57 -27.85 -16.50
CA ARG A 620 3.77 -27.78 -17.74
C ARG A 620 4.55 -27.07 -18.84
N SER A 621 5.15 -25.92 -18.51
CA SER A 621 5.97 -25.15 -19.45
C SER A 621 7.20 -25.93 -19.93
N ARG A 622 7.87 -26.65 -19.03
CA ARG A 622 9.05 -27.47 -19.37
C ARG A 622 8.68 -28.66 -20.24
N GLU A 623 7.52 -29.27 -20.01
CA GLU A 623 7.02 -30.38 -20.82
C GLU A 623 6.62 -29.92 -22.22
N SER A 624 5.94 -28.78 -22.34
CA SER A 624 5.64 -28.16 -23.64
C SER A 624 6.91 -27.86 -24.44
N ARG A 625 7.95 -27.30 -23.80
CA ARG A 625 9.26 -27.08 -24.45
C ARG A 625 9.92 -28.38 -24.92
N ARG A 626 9.81 -29.47 -24.16
CA ARG A 626 10.33 -30.79 -24.56
C ARG A 626 9.58 -31.35 -25.77
N ARG A 627 8.25 -31.18 -25.84
CA ARG A 627 7.45 -31.60 -27.00
C ARG A 627 7.81 -30.79 -28.25
N CYS A 628 7.95 -29.47 -28.13
CA CYS A 628 8.37 -28.61 -29.25
C CYS A 628 9.82 -28.87 -29.71
N GLY A 629 10.74 -29.11 -28.77
CA GLY A 629 12.13 -29.42 -29.07
C GLY A 629 12.31 -30.77 -29.78
N LYS A 630 11.50 -31.78 -29.44
CA LYS A 630 11.50 -33.06 -30.18
C LYS A 630 10.99 -32.91 -31.62
N LYS A 631 9.97 -32.07 -31.88
CA LYS A 631 9.50 -31.80 -33.25
C LYS A 631 10.58 -31.13 -34.11
N ARG A 632 11.35 -30.19 -33.56
CA ARG A 632 12.46 -29.55 -34.31
C ARG A 632 13.60 -30.50 -34.66
N ARG A 633 13.93 -31.47 -33.79
CA ARG A 633 14.96 -32.48 -34.09
C ARG A 633 14.54 -33.51 -35.13
N ILE A 634 13.24 -33.83 -35.24
CA ILE A 634 12.74 -34.79 -36.24
C ILE A 634 12.69 -34.16 -37.64
N MET A 635 12.51 -32.83 -37.76
CA MET A 635 12.53 -32.13 -39.05
C MET A 635 13.93 -31.73 -39.55
N THR A 636 15.01 -31.99 -38.79
CA THR A 636 16.39 -31.67 -39.19
C THR A 636 17.21 -32.90 -39.60
N THR A 637 16.59 -34.09 -39.66
CA THR A 637 17.20 -35.33 -40.15
C THR A 637 16.43 -35.93 -41.32
N GLY A 638 15.79 -35.08 -42.14
CA GLY A 638 15.14 -35.45 -43.40
C GLY A 638 15.85 -34.77 -44.55
#